data_AF-X0WYC5-F1
#
_entry.id   AF-X0WYC5-F1
#
_cell.length_a   1.000
_cell.length_b   1.000
_cell.length_c   1.000
_cell.angle_alpha   90.00
_cell.angle_beta   90.00
_cell.angle_gamma   90.00
#
_symmetry.space_group_name_H-M   'P 1'
#
loop_
_entity.id
_entity.type
_entity.pdbx_description
1 polymer ?
#
loop_
_entity_poly.entity_id
_entity_poly.type
_entity_poly.pdbx_seq_one_letter_code
_entity_poly.pdbx_strand_id
1 'polypeptide(L)' 'MIEQKVALVTGGSRGIGRGICIELAKAGYAVLVNFNENLGAAEDVRHQIEQIGMPVEICQADVT' A
#
# COMPACT_ATOMS: atom_id res chain seq x y z
N MET A 1 -13.46 -10.01 -8.40
CA MET A 1 -13.87 -9.62 -7.03
C MET A 1 -12.70 -9.91 -6.11
N ILE A 2 -12.26 -8.95 -5.30
CA ILE A 2 -11.24 -9.20 -4.28
C ILE A 2 -11.94 -9.93 -3.13
N GLU A 3 -11.45 -11.11 -2.75
CA GLU A 3 -12.05 -11.91 -1.66
C GLU A 3 -11.61 -11.42 -0.28
N GLN A 4 -10.47 -10.72 -0.23
CA GLN A 4 -9.90 -10.16 0.98
C GLN A 4 -10.52 -8.82 1.34
N LYS A 5 -10.46 -8.47 2.63
CA LYS A 5 -10.77 -7.10 3.07
C LYS A 5 -9.75 -6.14 2.45
N VAL A 6 -10.23 -4.96 2.05
CA VAL A 6 -9.40 -3.92 1.45
C VAL A 6 -9.08 -2.85 2.49
N ALA A 7 -7.82 -2.41 2.55
CA ALA A 7 -7.38 -1.30 3.38
C ALA A 7 -6.75 -0.20 2.51
N LEU A 8 -7.20 1.04 2.67
CA LEU A 8 -6.58 2.24 2.10
C LEU A 8 -5.69 2.89 3.15
N VAL A 9 -4.44 3.16 2.78
CA VAL A 9 -3.48 3.85 3.64
C VAL A 9 -3.03 5.14 2.98
N THR A 10 -3.40 6.29 3.57
CA THR A 10 -2.91 7.61 3.16
C THR A 10 -1.46 7.82 3.61
N GLY A 11 -0.62 8.38 2.73
CA GLY A 11 0.81 8.55 3.03
C GLY A 11 1.57 7.21 3.17
N GLY A 12 1.11 6.18 2.47
CA GLY A 12 1.59 4.80 2.59
C GLY A 12 2.96 4.51 1.94
N SER A 13 3.53 5.43 1.18
CA SER A 13 4.78 5.17 0.43
C SER A 13 6.06 5.14 1.29
N ARG A 14 6.04 5.68 2.52
CA ARG A 14 7.25 5.81 3.35
C ARG A 14 6.98 5.79 4.86
N GLY A 15 8.06 5.70 5.64
CA GLY A 15 8.02 5.80 7.10
C GLY A 15 7.03 4.82 7.73
N ILE A 16 6.18 5.33 8.63
CA ILE A 16 5.15 4.55 9.33
C ILE A 16 4.10 4.03 8.34
N GLY A 17 3.67 4.84 7.38
CA GLY A 17 2.66 4.45 6.39
C GLY A 17 3.07 3.18 5.63
N ARG A 18 4.34 3.11 5.20
CA ARG A 18 4.90 1.89 4.58
C ARG A 18 4.82 0.68 5.51
N GLY A 19 5.20 0.84 6.77
CA GLY A 19 5.12 -0.23 7.76
C GLY A 19 3.69 -0.74 7.93
N ILE A 20 2.72 0.17 8.00
CA ILE A 20 1.29 -0.17 8.07
C ILE A 20 0.84 -0.95 6.83
N CYS A 21 1.19 -0.50 5.62
CA CYS A 21 0.85 -1.22 4.38
C CYS A 21 1.37 -2.67 4.40
N ILE A 22 2.63 -2.86 4.79
CA ILE A 22 3.27 -4.18 4.84
C ILE A 22 2.61 -5.08 5.89
N GLU A 23 2.33 -4.57 7.09
CA GLU A 23 1.71 -5.37 8.15
C GLU A 23 0.24 -5.71 7.84
N LEU A 24 -0.50 -4.81 7.19
CA LEU A 24 -1.86 -5.10 6.70
C LEU A 24 -1.85 -6.20 5.63
N ALA A 25 -0.89 -6.16 4.70
CA ALA A 25 -0.72 -7.22 3.71
C ALA A 25 -0.42 -8.57 4.39
N LYS A 26 0.51 -8.62 5.35
CA LYS A 26 0.79 -9.84 6.13
C LYS A 26 -0.43 -10.35 6.91
N ALA A 27 -1.31 -9.44 7.33
CA ALA A 27 -2.57 -9.78 7.99
C ALA A 27 -3.68 -10.24 7.01
N GLY A 28 -3.39 -10.33 5.71
CA GLY A 28 -4.31 -10.86 4.70
C GLY A 28 -5.23 -9.80 4.09
N TYR A 29 -4.88 -8.52 4.14
CA TYR A 29 -5.61 -7.46 3.46
C TYR A 29 -5.06 -7.20 2.06
N ALA A 30 -5.95 -6.89 1.12
CA ALA A 30 -5.57 -6.17 -0.08
C ALA A 30 -5.32 -4.70 0.27
N VAL A 31 -4.28 -4.09 -0.30
CA VAL A 31 -3.82 -2.76 0.14
C VAL A 31 -3.85 -1.74 -0.99
N LEU A 32 -4.49 -0.60 -0.76
CA LEU A 32 -4.38 0.59 -1.62
C LEU A 32 -3.44 1.59 -0.95
N VAL A 33 -2.30 1.84 -1.58
CA VAL A 33 -1.25 2.74 -1.06
C VAL A 33 -1.44 4.12 -1.68
N ASN A 34 -1.88 5.09 -0.89
CA ASN A 34 -1.88 6.48 -1.34
C ASN A 34 -0.52 7.15 -1.09
N PHE A 35 -0.09 7.97 -2.05
CA PHE A 35 1.13 8.79 -1.96
C PHE A 35 0.92 10.14 -2.66
N ASN A 36 1.73 11.15 -2.31
CA ASN A 36 1.66 12.48 -2.95
C ASN A 36 2.67 12.62 -4.09
N GLU A 37 3.98 12.58 -3.81
CA GLU A 37 5.00 12.94 -4.83
C GLU A 37 5.95 11.80 -5.20
N ASN A 38 6.26 10.91 -4.26
CA ASN A 38 7.33 9.93 -4.44
C ASN A 38 6.81 8.60 -4.99
N LEU A 39 6.69 8.52 -6.33
CA LEU A 39 6.28 7.31 -7.04
C LEU A 39 7.24 6.14 -6.79
N GLY A 40 8.55 6.38 -6.81
CA GLY A 40 9.55 5.31 -6.57
C GLY A 40 9.37 4.63 -5.21
N ALA A 41 9.14 5.43 -4.16
CA ALA A 41 8.85 4.88 -2.84
C ALA A 41 7.53 4.12 -2.79
N ALA A 42 6.50 4.55 -3.53
CA ALA A 42 5.23 3.83 -3.62
C ALA A 42 5.37 2.48 -4.36
N GLU A 43 6.13 2.47 -5.45
CA GLU A 43 6.49 1.27 -6.22
C GLU A 43 7.27 0.26 -5.37
N ASP A 44 8.21 0.72 -4.54
CA ASP A 44 8.92 -0.15 -3.60
C ASP A 44 7.98 -0.83 -2.61
N VAL A 45 6.95 -0.13 -2.13
CA VAL A 45 5.92 -0.72 -1.26
C VAL A 45 5.06 -1.71 -2.03
N ARG A 46 4.66 -1.39 -3.28
CA ARG A 46 3.92 -2.31 -4.14
C ARG A 46 4.69 -3.62 -4.30
N HIS A 47 5.97 -3.54 -4.67
CA HIS A 47 6.81 -4.72 -4.87
C HIS A 47 6.92 -5.59 -3.61
N GLN A 48 7.08 -4.96 -2.43
CA GLN A 48 7.14 -5.70 -1.16
C GLN A 48 5.82 -6.41 -0.84
N ILE A 49 4.67 -5.81 -1.17
CA ILE A 49 3.36 -6.43 -0.94
C ILE A 49 3.06 -7.53 -1.95
N GLU A 50 3.45 -7.35 -3.22
CA GLU A 50 3.41 -8.40 -4.24
C GLU A 50 4.25 -9.63 -3.81
N GLN A 51 5.42 -9.42 -3.21
CA GLN A 51 6.25 -10.50 -2.66
C GLN A 51 5.59 -11.23 -1.48
N ILE A 52 4.71 -10.56 -0.72
CA ILE A 52 3.89 -11.19 0.33
C ILE A 52 2.74 -12.02 -0.31
N GLY A 53 2.45 -11.81 -1.59
CA GLY A 53 1.39 -12.51 -2.32
C GLY A 53 0.01 -11.86 -2.15
N MET A 54 -0.05 -10.62 -1.68
CA MET A 54 -1.31 -9.90 -1.49
C MET A 54 -1.59 -8.91 -2.63
N PRO A 55 -2.87 -8.69 -3.00
CA PRO A 55 -3.23 -7.66 -3.95
C PRO A 55 -2.86 -6.27 -3.44
N VAL A 56 -2.28 -5.46 -4.32
CA VAL A 56 -1.89 -4.09 -4.00
C VAL A 56 -2.04 -3.18 -5.20
N GLU A 57 -2.45 -1.95 -4.94
CA GLU A 57 -2.47 -0.87 -5.92
C GLU A 57 -1.87 0.41 -5.30
N ILE A 58 -1.29 1.26 -6.13
CA ILE A 58 -0.74 2.56 -5.71
C ILE A 58 -1.56 3.67 -6.36
N CYS A 59 -1.90 4.70 -5.59
CA CYS A 59 -2.71 5.82 -6.07
C CYS A 59 -2.08 7.15 -5.64
N GLN A 60 -1.71 7.96 -6.63
CA GLN A 60 -1.23 9.30 -6.37
C GLN A 60 -2.41 10.22 -6.06
N ALA A 61 -2.42 10.84 -4.89
CA ALA A 61 -3.36 11.90 -4.55
C ALA A 61 -2.83 12.79 -3.42
N ASP A 62 -3.14 14.08 -3.52
CA ASP A 62 -3.12 15.00 -2.38
C ASP A 62 -4.44 14.85 -1.61
N VAL A 63 -4.35 14.79 -0.28
CA VAL A 63 -5.49 14.56 0.62
C VAL A 63 -5.92 15.83 1.36
N THR A 64 -5.28 16.96 1.06
CA THR A 64 -5.63 18.28 1.61
C THR A 64 -6.64 19.02 0.76
#